data_AF-A0A2H6NDY5-F1
#
_entry.id   AF-A0A2H6NDY5-F1
#
_cell.length_a   1.000
_cell.length_b   1.000
_cell.length_c   1.000
_cell.angle_alpha   90.00
_cell.angle_beta   90.00
_cell.angle_gamma   90.00
#
_symmetry.space_group_name_H-M   'P 1'
#
loop_
_entity.id
_entity.type
_entity.pdbx_description
1 polymer ?
#
loop_
_entity_poly.entity_id
_entity_poly.type
_entity_poly.pdbx_seq_one_letter_code
_entity_poly.pdbx_strand_id
1 'polypeptide(L)'
;RRPLLEESRVWEEGRLAQQVKEEVVKWIQVNQRFRKGTQRKRRRPEEITFQKLFPDQLVLLLECLLKKGTFCSKMLECLQKTYHLREQDAEVRHRWCEMIIKHKYVAGYADVDKFLKEDQAMGVYLYGELMLNEDAKQQEIAYKTFATVRDHMDASSAKVVAEMLFDKERQRL
;
A
#
# COMPACT_ATOMS: atom_id res chain seq x y z
N ARG A 1 -36.44 16.06 16.30
CA ARG A 1 -35.32 15.47 17.10
C ARG A 1 -34.52 14.52 16.21
N ARG A 2 -33.37 14.96 15.68
CA ARG A 2 -32.27 14.12 15.17
C ARG A 2 -30.87 14.80 14.99
N PRO A 3 -30.42 15.87 15.69
CA PRO A 3 -29.09 16.46 15.42
C PRO A 3 -27.92 15.80 16.16
N LEU A 4 -28.16 15.16 17.31
CA LEU A 4 -27.09 14.71 18.22
C LEU A 4 -26.25 13.54 17.69
N LEU A 5 -26.81 12.72 16.79
CA LEU A 5 -26.11 11.57 16.22
C LEU A 5 -25.13 11.99 15.10
N GLU A 6 -25.46 13.03 14.34
CA GLU A 6 -24.56 13.57 13.31
C GLU A 6 -23.39 14.32 13.93
N GLU A 7 -23.63 15.13 14.97
CA GLU A 7 -22.56 15.80 15.69
C GLU A 7 -21.60 14.78 16.32
N SER A 8 -22.11 13.76 17.02
CA SER A 8 -21.26 12.70 17.61
C SER A 8 -20.39 11.98 16.58
N ARG A 9 -20.93 11.69 15.40
CA ARG A 9 -20.18 11.06 14.30
C ARG A 9 -19.07 11.97 13.79
N VAL A 10 -19.34 13.26 13.59
CA VAL A 10 -18.33 14.23 13.14
C VAL A 10 -17.22 14.41 14.19
N TRP A 11 -17.55 14.39 15.48
CA TRP A 11 -16.56 14.43 16.57
C TRP A 11 -15.71 13.16 16.62
N GLU A 12 -16.32 11.99 16.42
CA GLU A 12 -15.60 10.71 16.36
C GLU A 12 -14.70 10.61 15.12
N GLU A 13 -15.19 11.00 13.94
CA GLU A 13 -14.41 11.09 12.71
C GLU A 13 -13.22 12.05 12.86
N GLY A 14 -13.42 13.20 13.50
CA GLY A 14 -12.35 14.14 13.82
C GLY A 14 -11.27 13.55 14.74
N ARG A 15 -11.68 12.77 15.76
CA ARG A 15 -10.73 12.08 16.67
C ARG A 15 -10.01 10.92 16.00
N LEU A 16 -10.69 10.09 15.21
CA LEU A 16 -10.10 8.98 14.47
C LEU A 16 -9.09 9.49 13.44
N ALA A 17 -9.42 10.58 12.73
CA ALA A 17 -8.50 11.23 11.82
C ALA A 17 -7.29 11.84 12.54
N GLN A 18 -7.48 12.38 13.75
CA GLN A 18 -6.38 12.90 14.57
C GLN A 18 -5.44 11.78 15.03
N GLN A 19 -5.98 10.64 15.47
CA GLN A 19 -5.20 9.46 15.83
C GLN A 19 -4.33 8.98 14.65
N VAL A 20 -4.91 8.91 13.44
CA VAL A 20 -4.15 8.54 12.23
C VAL A 20 -3.02 9.54 11.95
N LYS A 21 -3.26 10.85 12.09
CA LYS A 21 -2.21 11.87 11.91
C LYS A 21 -1.04 11.67 12.88
N GLU A 22 -1.31 11.33 14.13
CA GLU A 22 -0.28 11.04 15.12
C GLU A 22 0.53 9.79 14.74
N GLU A 23 -0.13 8.73 14.31
CA GLU A 23 0.53 7.51 13.82
C GLU A 23 1.39 7.78 12.58
N VAL A 24 0.91 8.61 11.63
CA VAL A 24 1.71 9.05 10.46
C VAL A 24 3.01 9.72 10.91
N VAL A 25 2.94 10.63 11.88
CA VAL A 25 4.13 11.34 12.40
C VAL A 25 5.11 10.35 13.03
N LYS A 26 4.64 9.40 13.85
CA LYS A 26 5.48 8.35 14.44
C LYS A 26 6.19 7.53 13.37
N TRP A 27 5.48 7.11 12.33
CA TRP A 27 6.05 6.32 11.22
C TRP A 27 7.09 7.09 10.41
N ILE A 28 6.88 8.38 10.16
CA ILE A 28 7.87 9.25 9.51
C ILE A 28 9.13 9.35 10.38
N GLN A 29 8.99 9.54 11.69
CA GLN A 29 10.13 9.59 12.61
C GLN A 29 10.90 8.28 12.64
N VAL A 30 10.22 7.13 12.67
CA VAL A 30 10.84 5.81 12.60
C VAL A 30 11.61 5.61 11.30
N ASN A 31 11.03 5.97 10.15
CA ASN A 31 11.72 5.91 8.86
C ASN A 31 13.00 6.75 8.86
N GLN A 32 12.94 7.97 9.40
CA GLN A 32 14.12 8.83 9.52
C GLN A 32 15.19 8.23 10.44
N ARG A 33 14.80 7.62 11.57
CA ARG A 33 15.73 6.94 12.47
C ARG A 33 16.43 5.77 11.79
N PHE A 34 15.70 4.96 11.02
CA PHE A 34 16.30 3.86 10.24
C PHE A 34 17.26 4.36 9.16
N ARG A 35 16.92 5.44 8.45
CA ARG A 35 17.81 6.04 7.44
C ARG A 35 19.08 6.64 8.04
N LYS A 36 19.02 7.21 9.25
CA LYS A 36 20.17 7.79 9.98
C LYS A 36 21.00 6.73 10.74
N GLY A 37 20.60 5.45 10.67
CA GLY A 37 20.89 4.41 11.66
C GLY A 37 22.18 3.60 11.54
N THR A 38 23.13 3.95 10.68
CA THR A 38 24.50 3.39 10.72
C THR A 38 25.46 4.17 11.65
N GLN A 39 25.10 5.38 12.09
CA GLN A 39 26.05 6.32 12.73
C GLN A 39 25.89 6.51 14.25
N ARG A 40 24.80 6.08 14.90
CA ARG A 40 24.57 6.34 16.34
C ARG A 40 24.18 5.10 17.13
N LYS A 41 25.10 4.15 17.25
CA LYS A 41 25.07 3.08 18.28
C LYS A 41 25.26 3.70 19.67
N ARG A 42 24.29 4.40 20.28
CA ARG A 42 24.39 4.74 21.73
C ARG A 42 23.17 5.29 22.48
N ARG A 43 21.97 5.33 21.89
CA ARG A 43 20.75 5.63 22.67
C ARG A 43 19.80 4.45 22.59
N ARG A 44 19.41 3.92 23.75
CA ARG A 44 18.30 2.96 23.85
C ARG A 44 17.13 3.57 23.08
N PRO A 45 16.56 2.87 22.08
CA PRO A 45 15.37 3.38 21.41
C PRO A 45 14.29 3.53 22.49
N GLU A 46 13.73 4.72 22.67
CA GLU A 46 12.38 4.82 23.20
C GLU A 46 11.52 3.91 22.32
N GLU A 47 10.92 2.90 22.93
CA GLU A 47 10.02 1.98 22.27
C GLU A 47 8.81 2.79 21.81
N ILE A 48 8.76 3.10 20.51
CA ILE A 48 7.64 3.84 19.94
C ILE A 48 6.45 2.88 19.92
N THR A 49 5.50 3.11 20.81
CA THR A 49 4.25 2.35 20.86
C THR A 49 3.29 2.85 19.77
N PHE A 50 2.89 1.92 18.90
CA PHE A 50 1.86 2.14 17.89
C PHE A 50 0.50 1.71 18.43
N GLN A 51 -0.53 2.46 18.08
CA GLN A 51 -1.89 2.12 18.49
C GLN A 51 -2.49 1.09 17.55
N LYS A 52 -3.40 0.25 18.06
CA LYS A 52 -4.23 -0.60 17.20
C LYS A 52 -5.21 0.30 16.43
N LEU A 53 -5.25 0.14 15.12
CA LEU A 53 -6.11 0.89 14.22
C LEU A 53 -7.16 -0.04 13.60
N PHE A 54 -8.34 0.49 13.32
CA PHE A 54 -9.37 -0.17 12.54
C PHE A 54 -9.04 -0.16 11.04
N PRO A 55 -9.63 -1.04 10.22
CA PRO A 55 -9.46 -1.06 8.76
C PRO A 55 -9.47 0.32 8.09
N ASP A 56 -10.53 1.09 8.26
CA ASP A 56 -10.67 2.41 7.63
C ASP A 56 -9.56 3.39 8.07
N GLN A 57 -9.11 3.28 9.32
CA GLN A 57 -7.99 4.06 9.83
C GLN A 57 -6.65 3.61 9.23
N LEU A 58 -6.48 2.31 8.97
CA LEU A 58 -5.31 1.77 8.28
C LEU A 58 -5.27 2.23 6.82
N VAL A 59 -6.41 2.20 6.12
CA VAL A 59 -6.51 2.78 4.76
C VAL A 59 -6.08 4.24 4.78
N LEU A 60 -6.63 5.05 5.69
CA LEU A 60 -6.28 6.47 5.80
C LEU A 60 -4.79 6.68 6.17
N LEU A 61 -4.24 5.85 7.06
CA LEU A 61 -2.82 5.87 7.43
C LEU A 61 -1.95 5.62 6.19
N LEU A 62 -2.22 4.55 5.45
CA LEU A 62 -1.45 4.16 4.27
C LEU A 62 -1.55 5.22 3.16
N GLU A 63 -2.74 5.76 2.91
CA GLU A 63 -2.94 6.87 1.98
C GLU A 63 -2.10 8.10 2.35
N CYS A 64 -2.09 8.44 3.64
CA CYS A 64 -1.29 9.56 4.15
C CYS A 64 0.20 9.29 4.00
N LEU A 65 0.67 8.07 4.28
CA LEU A 65 2.08 7.70 4.09
C LEU A 65 2.46 7.74 2.60
N LEU A 66 1.65 7.14 1.72
CA LEU A 66 1.83 7.18 0.26
C LEU A 66 2.02 8.61 -0.26
N LYS A 67 1.30 9.61 0.27
CA LYS A 67 1.44 11.02 -0.12
C LYS A 67 2.74 11.70 0.38
N LYS A 68 3.36 11.20 1.46
CA LYS A 68 4.44 11.92 2.18
C LYS A 68 5.85 11.65 1.68
N GLY A 69 6.10 10.59 0.90
CA GLY A 69 7.40 10.37 0.25
C GLY A 69 7.84 8.92 0.20
N THR A 70 9.15 8.69 0.19
CA THR A 70 9.73 7.34 0.12
C THR A 70 10.07 6.78 1.51
N PHE A 71 9.77 5.50 1.72
CA PHE A 71 10.10 4.78 2.95
C PHE A 71 11.16 3.71 2.67
N CYS A 72 12.02 3.43 3.65
CA CYS A 72 13.02 2.36 3.54
C CYS A 72 12.37 0.99 3.78
N SER A 73 12.97 -0.06 3.22
CA SER A 73 12.48 -1.45 3.34
C SER A 73 12.25 -1.89 4.79
N LYS A 74 13.14 -1.47 5.70
CA LYS A 74 13.00 -1.78 7.14
C LYS A 74 11.75 -1.15 7.77
N MET A 75 11.37 0.06 7.34
CA MET A 75 10.14 0.69 7.82
C MET A 75 8.91 -0.06 7.29
N LEU A 76 8.91 -0.43 6.01
CA LEU A 76 7.80 -1.18 5.39
C LEU A 76 7.64 -2.56 6.05
N GLU A 77 8.74 -3.25 6.35
CA GLU A 77 8.71 -4.50 7.10
C GLU A 77 8.09 -4.32 8.49
N CYS A 78 8.51 -3.29 9.24
CA CYS A 78 7.91 -2.98 10.54
C CYS A 78 6.42 -2.63 10.41
N LEU A 79 6.03 -1.84 9.41
CA LEU A 79 4.65 -1.44 9.18
C LEU A 79 3.75 -2.66 8.94
N GLN A 80 4.18 -3.57 8.07
CA GLN A 80 3.51 -4.85 7.83
C GLN A 80 3.37 -5.67 9.11
N LYS A 81 4.43 -5.79 9.94
CA LYS A 81 4.38 -6.57 11.19
C LYS A 81 3.50 -5.93 12.26
N THR A 82 3.48 -4.61 12.36
CA THR A 82 2.68 -3.89 13.36
C THR A 82 1.19 -4.06 13.10
N TYR A 83 0.76 -3.98 11.84
CA TYR A 83 -0.66 -3.94 11.48
C TYR A 83 -1.16 -5.17 10.73
N HIS A 84 -0.30 -6.14 10.42
CA HIS A 84 -0.68 -7.36 9.69
C HIS A 84 -1.41 -7.04 8.37
N LEU A 85 -0.82 -6.15 7.56
CA LEU A 85 -1.52 -5.54 6.42
C LEU A 85 -1.95 -6.54 5.35
N ARG A 86 -1.10 -7.54 5.05
CA ARG A 86 -1.45 -8.62 4.10
C ARG A 86 -2.60 -9.52 4.56
N GLU A 87 -2.95 -9.48 5.85
CA GLU A 87 -4.05 -10.26 6.45
C GLU A 87 -5.32 -9.42 6.65
N GLN A 88 -5.30 -8.12 6.32
CA GLN A 88 -6.48 -7.26 6.40
C GLN A 88 -7.44 -7.47 5.21
N ASP A 89 -8.54 -6.73 5.20
CA ASP A 89 -9.48 -6.69 4.07
C ASP A 89 -8.84 -6.16 2.77
N ALA A 90 -9.61 -6.22 1.69
CA ALA A 90 -9.16 -5.86 0.36
C ALA A 90 -8.69 -4.40 0.22
N GLU A 91 -9.29 -3.44 0.93
CA GLU A 91 -8.92 -2.04 0.81
C GLU A 91 -7.56 -1.76 1.44
N VAL A 92 -7.32 -2.34 2.62
CA VAL A 92 -6.02 -2.23 3.29
C VAL A 92 -4.95 -2.98 2.50
N ARG A 93 -5.25 -4.20 2.00
CA ARG A 93 -4.32 -4.97 1.16
C ARG A 93 -3.98 -4.23 -0.14
N HIS A 94 -4.94 -3.57 -0.77
CA HIS A 94 -4.72 -2.75 -1.96
C HIS A 94 -3.73 -1.62 -1.69
N ARG A 95 -3.96 -0.81 -0.63
CA ARG A 95 -3.04 0.27 -0.23
C ARG A 95 -1.66 -0.25 0.18
N TRP A 96 -1.58 -1.44 0.77
CA TRP A 96 -0.30 -2.11 1.04
C TRP A 96 0.43 -2.48 -0.25
N CYS A 97 -0.27 -3.01 -1.26
CA CYS A 97 0.33 -3.30 -2.56
C CYS A 97 0.84 -2.02 -3.25
N GLU A 98 0.11 -0.92 -3.19
CA GLU A 98 0.59 0.39 -3.67
C GLU A 98 1.90 0.80 -2.99
N MET A 99 2.00 0.62 -1.66
CA MET A 99 3.21 0.91 -0.89
C MET A 99 4.39 0.04 -1.38
N ILE A 100 4.14 -1.25 -1.60
CA ILE A 100 5.14 -2.19 -2.10
C ILE A 100 5.67 -1.75 -3.47
N ILE A 101 4.76 -1.42 -4.39
CA ILE A 101 5.08 -1.04 -5.77
C ILE A 101 5.85 0.28 -5.78
N LYS A 102 5.31 1.31 -5.14
CA LYS A 102 5.90 2.65 -5.07
C LYS A 102 7.34 2.67 -4.50
N HIS A 103 7.64 1.77 -3.58
CA HIS A 103 8.96 1.70 -2.94
C HIS A 103 9.85 0.57 -3.44
N LYS A 104 9.43 -0.15 -4.48
CA LYS A 104 10.17 -1.29 -5.03
C LYS A 104 10.56 -2.31 -3.94
N TYR A 105 9.64 -2.56 -3.01
CA TYR A 105 9.89 -3.43 -1.86
C TYR A 105 9.77 -4.90 -2.29
N VAL A 106 10.88 -5.45 -2.79
CA VAL A 106 10.93 -6.80 -3.39
C VAL A 106 10.36 -7.89 -2.48
N ALA A 107 10.59 -7.82 -1.17
CA ALA A 107 10.08 -8.82 -0.22
C ALA A 107 8.54 -8.82 -0.10
N GLY A 108 7.86 -7.77 -0.58
CA GLY A 108 6.40 -7.69 -0.63
C GLY A 108 5.80 -8.09 -1.98
N TYR A 109 6.59 -8.39 -3.01
CA TYR A 109 6.05 -8.69 -4.34
C TYR A 109 5.14 -9.93 -4.39
N ALA A 110 5.34 -10.90 -3.50
CA ALA A 110 4.42 -12.03 -3.35
C ALA A 110 3.02 -11.59 -2.89
N ASP A 111 2.93 -10.53 -2.07
CA ASP A 111 1.65 -9.97 -1.62
C ASP A 111 0.92 -9.30 -2.80
N VAL A 112 1.66 -8.64 -3.70
CA VAL A 112 1.10 -8.02 -4.92
C VAL A 112 0.56 -9.08 -5.88
N ASP A 113 1.36 -10.11 -6.19
CA ASP A 113 0.93 -11.21 -7.06
C ASP A 113 -0.32 -11.91 -6.50
N LYS A 114 -0.36 -12.16 -5.19
CA LYS A 114 -1.53 -12.74 -4.51
C LYS A 114 -2.76 -11.83 -4.66
N PHE A 115 -2.62 -10.54 -4.38
CA PHE A 115 -3.73 -9.59 -4.47
C PHE A 115 -4.30 -9.50 -5.89
N LEU A 116 -3.44 -9.43 -6.91
CA LEU A 116 -3.86 -9.39 -8.32
C LEU A 116 -4.64 -10.65 -8.75
N LYS A 117 -4.42 -11.78 -8.09
CA LYS A 117 -5.16 -13.04 -8.32
C LYS A 117 -6.51 -13.07 -7.61
N GLU A 118 -6.55 -12.59 -6.37
CA GLU A 118 -7.71 -12.69 -5.49
C GLU A 118 -8.72 -11.54 -5.68
N ASP A 119 -8.25 -10.31 -5.91
CA ASP A 119 -9.06 -9.08 -5.92
C ASP A 119 -8.96 -8.34 -7.26
N GLN A 120 -9.28 -9.06 -8.34
CA GLN A 120 -9.02 -8.65 -9.73
C GLN A 120 -9.59 -7.28 -10.11
N ALA A 121 -10.79 -6.94 -9.64
CA ALA A 121 -11.44 -5.66 -9.93
C ALA A 121 -10.64 -4.46 -9.37
N MET A 122 -10.18 -4.56 -8.12
CA MET A 122 -9.30 -3.54 -7.53
C MET A 122 -7.88 -3.62 -8.12
N GLY A 123 -7.43 -4.81 -8.50
CA GLY A 123 -6.11 -5.06 -9.07
C GLY A 123 -5.83 -4.34 -10.39
N VAL A 124 -6.86 -3.94 -11.16
CA VAL A 124 -6.69 -3.19 -12.42
C VAL A 124 -5.84 -1.92 -12.23
N TYR A 125 -6.05 -1.19 -11.13
CA TYR A 125 -5.25 0.00 -10.82
C TYR A 125 -3.77 -0.34 -10.61
N LEU A 126 -3.50 -1.44 -9.90
CA LEU A 126 -2.13 -1.87 -9.58
C LEU A 126 -1.36 -2.32 -10.83
N TYR A 127 -2.02 -2.89 -11.84
CA TYR A 127 -1.38 -3.16 -13.13
C TYR A 127 -0.84 -1.88 -13.77
N GLY A 128 -1.59 -0.78 -13.71
CA GLY A 128 -1.13 0.53 -14.15
C GLY A 128 0.12 0.98 -13.39
N GLU A 129 0.12 0.89 -12.05
CA GLU A 129 1.27 1.25 -11.22
C GLU A 129 2.52 0.38 -11.50
N LEU A 130 2.35 -0.92 -11.75
CA LEU A 130 3.44 -1.82 -12.13
C LEU A 130 4.05 -1.42 -13.49
N MET A 131 3.24 -0.95 -14.44
CA MET A 131 3.70 -0.51 -15.76
C MET A 131 4.33 0.88 -15.77
N LEU A 132 3.88 1.78 -14.89
CA LEU A 132 4.35 3.16 -14.82
C LEU A 132 5.80 3.29 -14.33
N ASN A 133 6.24 2.41 -13.41
CA ASN A 133 7.57 2.51 -12.80
C ASN A 133 8.71 1.97 -13.67
N GLU A 134 8.40 1.35 -14.82
CA GLU A 134 9.34 0.73 -15.77
C GLU A 134 10.38 -0.18 -15.10
N ASP A 135 9.99 -0.84 -14.02
CA ASP A 135 10.83 -1.77 -13.28
C ASP A 135 10.63 -3.18 -13.81
N ALA A 136 11.71 -3.82 -14.27
CA ALA A 136 11.64 -5.13 -14.93
C ALA A 136 10.99 -6.22 -14.05
N LYS A 137 11.22 -6.19 -12.74
CA LYS A 137 10.62 -7.19 -11.82
C LYS A 137 9.13 -6.94 -11.63
N GLN A 138 8.72 -5.68 -11.56
CA GLN A 138 7.30 -5.31 -11.48
C GLN A 138 6.56 -5.66 -12.77
N GLN A 139 7.20 -5.43 -13.92
CA GLN A 139 6.66 -5.82 -15.21
C GLN A 139 6.53 -7.34 -15.32
N GLU A 140 7.55 -8.08 -14.91
CA GLU A 140 7.50 -9.55 -14.89
C GLU A 140 6.33 -10.08 -14.05
N ILE A 141 6.08 -9.50 -12.87
CA ILE A 141 4.92 -9.85 -12.04
C ILE A 141 3.63 -9.59 -12.81
N ALA A 142 3.46 -8.38 -13.37
CA ALA A 142 2.27 -8.04 -14.13
C ALA A 142 2.01 -9.04 -15.27
N TYR A 143 3.02 -9.33 -16.11
CA TYR A 143 2.85 -10.29 -17.22
C TYR A 143 2.50 -11.69 -16.74
N LYS A 144 3.24 -12.22 -15.76
CA LYS A 144 3.02 -13.58 -15.23
C LYS A 144 1.66 -13.73 -14.56
N THR A 145 1.29 -12.77 -13.73
CA THR A 145 0.02 -12.79 -13.02
C THR A 145 -1.13 -12.64 -14.01
N PHE A 146 -1.06 -11.69 -14.95
CA PHE A 146 -2.11 -11.50 -15.95
C PHE A 146 -2.30 -12.74 -16.82
N ALA A 147 -1.22 -13.36 -17.29
CA ALA A 147 -1.30 -14.61 -18.06
C ALA A 147 -2.03 -15.74 -17.30
N THR A 148 -1.94 -15.74 -15.96
CA THR A 148 -2.60 -16.74 -15.11
C THR A 148 -4.08 -16.43 -14.89
N VAL A 149 -4.46 -15.15 -14.79
CA VAL A 149 -5.82 -14.75 -14.34
C VAL A 149 -6.71 -14.21 -15.44
N ARG A 150 -6.16 -13.88 -16.62
CA ARG A 150 -6.89 -13.22 -17.72
C ARG A 150 -8.22 -13.87 -18.04
N ASP A 151 -8.27 -15.19 -18.07
CA ASP A 151 -9.46 -15.95 -18.47
C ASP A 151 -10.53 -16.01 -17.35
N HIS A 152 -10.17 -15.59 -16.14
CA HIS A 152 -11.06 -15.47 -14.97
C HIS A 152 -11.46 -14.02 -14.65
N MET A 153 -10.77 -13.05 -15.23
CA MET A 153 -11.12 -11.63 -15.11
C MET A 153 -12.38 -11.30 -15.88
N ASP A 154 -13.10 -10.26 -15.44
CA ASP A 154 -14.16 -9.71 -16.26
C ASP A 154 -13.59 -9.18 -17.58
N ALA A 155 -14.34 -9.33 -18.67
CA ALA A 155 -13.85 -9.02 -20.01
C ALA A 155 -13.40 -7.56 -20.19
N SER A 156 -14.02 -6.63 -19.47
CA SER A 156 -13.68 -5.20 -19.55
C SER A 156 -12.36 -4.90 -18.85
N SER A 157 -12.15 -5.43 -17.64
CA SER A 157 -10.90 -5.33 -16.90
C SER A 157 -9.77 -6.05 -17.62
N ALA A 158 -10.02 -7.25 -18.14
CA ALA A 158 -9.02 -7.99 -18.91
C ALA A 158 -8.55 -7.21 -20.14
N LYS A 159 -9.47 -6.54 -20.85
CA LYS A 159 -9.13 -5.68 -21.99
C LYS A 159 -8.28 -4.48 -21.56
N VAL A 160 -8.69 -3.76 -20.52
CA VAL A 160 -7.95 -2.58 -20.01
C VAL A 160 -6.54 -2.97 -19.58
N VAL A 161 -6.40 -4.08 -18.85
CA VAL A 161 -5.09 -4.58 -18.40
C VAL A 161 -4.25 -5.01 -19.61
N ALA A 162 -4.82 -5.74 -20.58
CA ALA A 162 -4.09 -6.10 -21.80
C ALA A 162 -3.58 -4.87 -22.57
N GLU A 163 -4.37 -3.80 -22.68
CA GLU A 163 -3.94 -2.54 -23.28
C GLU A 163 -2.74 -1.96 -22.49
N MET A 164 -2.80 -1.89 -21.16
CA MET A 164 -1.68 -1.38 -20.35
C MET A 164 -0.38 -2.17 -20.53
N LEU A 165 -0.44 -3.50 -20.61
CA LEU A 165 0.75 -4.34 -20.75
C LEU A 165 1.31 -4.32 -22.18
N PHE A 166 0.46 -4.39 -23.20
CA PHE A 166 0.92 -4.65 -24.58
C PHE A 166 0.89 -3.43 -25.52
N ASP A 167 0.32 -2.28 -25.13
CA ASP A 167 0.34 -1.09 -26.04
C ASP A 167 1.74 -0.49 -26.20
N LYS A 168 2.60 -0.53 -25.18
CA LYS A 168 3.97 -0.01 -25.28
C LYS A 168 4.84 -0.81 -26.26
N GLU A 169 4.53 -2.09 -26.51
CA GLU A 169 5.24 -2.92 -27.49
C GLU A 169 4.85 -2.55 -28.93
N ARG A 170 3.63 -2.02 -29.13
CA ARG A 170 3.10 -1.68 -30.45
C ARG A 170 3.66 -0.38 -31.05
N GLN A 171 4.32 0.46 -30.24
CA GLN A 171 4.98 1.70 -30.68
C GLN A 171 6.50 1.56 -30.89
N ARG A 172 7.07 0.37 -30.63
CA ARG A 172 8.51 0.08 -30.80
C ARG A 172 8.81 -0.79 -32.02
N LEU A 173 7.77 -1.16 -32.79
CA LEU A 173 7.85 -1.80 -34.11
C LEU A 173 7.38 -0.80 -35.17
#